data_AF-A0A327YZE1-F1
#
_entry.id   AF-A0A327YZE1-F1
#
_cell.length_a   1.000
_cell.length_b   1.000
_cell.length_c   1.000
_cell.angle_alpha   90.00
_cell.angle_beta   90.00
_cell.angle_gamma   90.00
#
_symmetry.space_group_name_H-M   'P 1'
#
loop_
_entity.id
_entity.type
_entity.pdbx_description
1 polymer ?
#
loop_
_entity_poly.entity_id
_entity_poly.type
_entity_poly.pdbx_seq_one_letter_code
_entity_poly.pdbx_strand_id
1 'polypeptide(L)'
;MAKTIKFNLILDNQPVRNIDDLKNNFSIEDMLDVYKNGLLQRWLSVRGYNDYLNKVNSITAHSNTEIIQQLIKIFEMECDDDKIKESIAILEYVNERAALLEEYKKANYQVKSIIDDYHAGYESVIMDIIENKDNMPKIKANIQEIEKNYMGLFNLNYKDLYETLIEQAPLAVFAILMNDGMRSCFLDSECYIHEELNNFIQNRSWLKEKIGEELKIFKGDTEAYWKDIEPQGKKYMIIRMENGNYVRNAGKFGEELSSSDINGAFVILDGIDYKSRNANHELLYMEV
;
A
#
# COMPACT_ATOMS: atom_id res chain seq x y z
N MET A 1 -28.10 51.06 -24.74
CA MET A 1 -26.99 50.44 -25.48
C MET A 1 -25.71 50.65 -24.68
N ALA A 2 -25.09 49.58 -24.18
CA ALA A 2 -23.84 49.69 -23.42
C ALA A 2 -22.72 50.19 -24.34
N LYS A 3 -21.94 51.20 -23.91
CA LYS A 3 -20.76 51.65 -24.65
C LYS A 3 -19.75 50.51 -24.68
N THR A 4 -19.42 50.00 -25.87
CA THR A 4 -18.39 48.98 -26.04
C THR A 4 -17.03 49.56 -25.62
N ILE A 5 -16.43 49.02 -24.56
CA ILE A 5 -15.17 49.52 -24.01
C ILE A 5 -14.01 49.01 -24.86
N LYS A 6 -13.16 49.93 -25.33
CA LYS A 6 -11.91 49.58 -26.02
C LYS A 6 -10.89 49.07 -25.00
N PHE A 7 -10.25 47.95 -25.31
CA PHE A 7 -9.16 47.37 -24.52
C PHE A 7 -7.97 47.04 -25.43
N ASN A 8 -6.81 46.73 -24.85
CA ASN A 8 -5.60 46.35 -25.59
C ASN A 8 -5.41 44.83 -25.52
N LEU A 9 -4.92 44.22 -26.60
CA LEU A 9 -4.36 42.87 -26.51
C LEU A 9 -2.98 42.96 -25.87
N ILE A 10 -2.49 41.86 -25.33
CA ILE A 10 -1.10 41.70 -24.92
C ILE A 10 -0.52 40.62 -25.82
N LEU A 11 0.48 40.98 -26.63
CA LEU A 11 1.24 40.03 -27.45
C LEU A 11 2.72 40.31 -27.20
N ASP A 12 3.53 39.27 -26.99
CA ASP A 12 4.94 39.34 -26.62
C ASP A 12 5.20 40.30 -25.44
N ASN A 13 4.34 40.22 -24.41
CA ASN A 13 4.31 41.13 -23.26
C ASN A 13 4.13 42.63 -23.58
N GLN A 14 3.76 43.00 -24.81
CA GLN A 14 3.53 44.38 -25.23
C GLN A 14 2.04 44.68 -25.46
N PRO A 15 1.56 45.88 -25.06
CA PRO A 15 0.17 46.26 -25.26
C PRO A 15 -0.09 46.66 -26.72
N VAL A 16 -1.00 45.94 -27.37
CA VAL A 16 -1.40 46.13 -28.76
C VAL A 16 -2.67 46.97 -28.85
N ARG A 17 -2.53 48.19 -29.37
CA ARG A 17 -3.60 49.21 -29.43
C ARG A 17 -4.18 49.39 -30.83
N ASN A 18 -3.39 49.09 -31.85
CA ASN A 18 -3.74 49.21 -33.27
C ASN A 18 -3.15 48.02 -34.07
N ILE A 19 -3.44 47.98 -35.38
CA ILE A 19 -2.97 46.88 -36.26
C ILE A 19 -1.45 46.86 -36.39
N ASP A 20 -0.79 48.03 -36.44
CA ASP A 20 0.67 48.09 -36.55
C ASP A 20 1.35 47.53 -35.30
N ASP A 21 0.81 47.83 -34.11
CA ASP A 21 1.28 47.23 -32.86
C ASP A 21 1.11 45.70 -32.89
N LEU A 22 0.02 45.19 -33.48
CA LEU A 22 -0.22 43.76 -33.61
C LEU A 22 0.84 43.10 -34.47
N LYS A 23 1.17 43.70 -35.62
CA LYS A 23 2.20 43.20 -36.54
C LYS A 23 3.59 43.22 -35.87
N ASN A 24 3.91 44.30 -35.17
CA ASN A 24 5.24 44.50 -34.57
C ASN A 24 5.51 43.60 -33.37
N ASN A 25 4.48 43.17 -32.65
CA ASN A 25 4.59 42.34 -31.44
C ASN A 25 4.00 40.94 -31.65
N PHE A 26 3.97 40.46 -32.89
CA PHE A 26 3.35 39.18 -33.23
C PHE A 26 4.13 38.01 -32.62
N SER A 27 3.49 37.27 -31.73
CA SER A 27 3.96 36.00 -31.18
C SER A 27 3.02 34.89 -31.61
N ILE A 28 3.56 33.79 -32.17
CA ILE A 28 2.74 32.65 -32.63
C ILE A 28 1.91 32.07 -31.47
N GLU A 29 2.51 31.96 -30.29
CA GLU A 29 1.86 31.42 -29.08
C GLU A 29 0.71 32.32 -28.62
N ASP A 30 1.00 33.60 -28.37
CA ASP A 30 -0.01 34.55 -27.88
C ASP A 30 -1.12 34.76 -28.92
N MET A 31 -0.76 34.81 -30.20
CA MET A 31 -1.71 35.00 -31.28
C MET A 31 -2.69 33.82 -31.37
N LEU A 32 -2.19 32.58 -31.25
CA LEU A 32 -3.03 31.39 -31.22
C LEU A 32 -3.99 31.43 -30.03
N ASP A 33 -3.51 31.83 -28.85
CA ASP A 33 -4.34 31.92 -27.65
C ASP A 33 -5.46 32.97 -27.82
N VAL A 34 -5.12 34.23 -28.14
CA VAL A 34 -6.11 35.31 -28.29
C VAL A 34 -7.09 35.09 -29.44
N TYR A 35 -6.69 34.32 -30.47
CA TYR A 35 -7.59 33.90 -31.53
C TYR A 35 -8.58 32.82 -31.05
N LYS A 36 -8.08 31.75 -30.42
CA LYS A 36 -8.90 30.60 -29.99
C LYS A 36 -9.88 30.95 -28.88
N ASN A 37 -9.49 31.83 -27.96
CA ASN A 37 -10.35 32.29 -26.87
C ASN A 37 -11.32 33.43 -27.27
N GLY A 38 -11.28 33.88 -28.53
CA GLY A 38 -12.20 34.88 -29.07
C GLY A 38 -11.84 36.35 -28.77
N LEU A 39 -10.71 36.61 -28.10
CA LEU A 39 -10.28 37.96 -27.73
C LEU A 39 -9.89 38.80 -28.94
N LEU A 40 -9.24 38.21 -29.94
CA LEU A 40 -8.86 38.91 -31.18
C LEU A 40 -10.09 39.48 -31.89
N GLN A 41 -11.12 38.66 -32.07
CA GLN A 41 -12.38 39.00 -32.74
C GLN A 41 -13.08 40.14 -32.00
N ARG A 42 -13.14 40.04 -30.66
CA ARG A 42 -13.67 41.12 -29.81
C ARG A 42 -12.85 42.39 -29.94
N TRP A 43 -11.53 42.31 -29.90
CA TRP A 43 -10.64 43.47 -30.00
C TRP A 43 -10.78 44.18 -31.36
N LEU A 44 -10.88 43.42 -32.46
CA LEU A 44 -11.16 43.97 -33.80
C LEU A 44 -12.53 44.66 -33.83
N SER A 45 -13.55 44.03 -33.26
CA SER A 45 -14.93 44.54 -33.21
C SER A 45 -15.04 45.88 -32.46
N VAL A 46 -14.51 45.97 -31.24
CA VAL A 46 -14.61 47.20 -30.42
C VAL A 46 -13.83 48.38 -31.00
N ARG A 47 -12.93 48.12 -31.95
CA ARG A 47 -12.11 49.11 -32.64
C ARG A 47 -12.62 49.46 -34.04
N GLY A 48 -13.63 48.75 -34.54
CA GLY A 48 -14.22 49.00 -35.85
C GLY A 48 -13.42 48.45 -37.02
N TYR A 49 -12.50 47.50 -36.78
CA TYR A 49 -11.72 46.84 -37.83
C TYR A 49 -12.55 45.74 -38.53
N ASN A 50 -13.69 46.12 -39.10
CA ASN A 50 -14.69 45.19 -39.64
C ASN A 50 -14.14 44.31 -40.77
N ASP A 51 -13.26 44.84 -41.62
CA ASP A 51 -12.67 44.07 -42.73
C ASP A 51 -11.77 42.93 -42.21
N TYR A 52 -10.89 43.24 -41.25
CA TYR A 52 -10.06 42.24 -40.58
C TYR A 52 -10.92 41.25 -39.79
N LEU A 53 -11.94 41.74 -39.07
CA LEU A 53 -12.86 40.89 -38.31
C LEU A 53 -13.58 39.88 -39.22
N ASN A 54 -14.08 40.31 -40.36
CA ASN A 54 -14.74 39.41 -41.33
C ASN A 54 -13.79 38.34 -41.85
N LYS A 55 -12.54 38.72 -42.17
CA LYS A 55 -11.52 37.77 -42.61
C LYS A 55 -11.16 36.76 -41.51
N VAL A 56 -10.94 37.23 -40.28
CA VAL A 56 -10.63 36.38 -39.11
C VAL A 56 -11.79 35.43 -38.81
N ASN A 57 -13.04 35.89 -38.87
CA ASN A 57 -14.22 35.05 -38.66
C ASN A 57 -14.46 34.04 -39.78
N SER A 58 -13.84 34.22 -40.94
CA SER A 58 -13.94 33.30 -42.09
C SER A 58 -12.91 32.16 -42.03
N ILE A 59 -12.00 32.17 -41.05
CA ILE A 59 -11.02 31.10 -40.85
C ILE A 59 -11.78 29.83 -40.43
N THR A 60 -11.71 28.81 -41.27
CA THR A 60 -12.30 27.48 -41.02
C THR A 60 -11.24 26.42 -40.70
N ALA A 61 -9.97 26.82 -40.58
CA ALA A 61 -8.88 25.94 -40.22
C ALA A 61 -8.99 25.44 -38.77
N HIS A 62 -8.58 24.19 -38.56
CA HIS A 62 -8.63 23.54 -37.25
C HIS A 62 -7.21 23.29 -36.69
N SER A 63 -6.21 23.19 -37.57
CA SER A 63 -4.82 23.04 -37.14
C SER A 63 -4.19 24.39 -36.78
N ASN A 64 -3.29 24.39 -35.79
CA ASN A 64 -2.57 25.60 -35.35
C ASN A 64 -1.81 26.26 -36.51
N THR A 65 -1.18 25.43 -37.34
CA THR A 65 -0.41 25.87 -38.51
C THR A 65 -1.24 26.61 -39.54
N GLU A 66 -2.36 26.03 -39.95
CA GLU A 66 -3.21 26.67 -40.94
C GLU A 66 -3.86 27.95 -40.39
N ILE A 67 -4.22 27.96 -39.10
CA ILE A 67 -4.74 29.16 -38.42
C ILE A 67 -3.69 30.27 -38.46
N ILE A 68 -2.47 30.01 -38.01
CA ILE A 68 -1.40 31.02 -38.00
C ILE A 68 -1.05 31.50 -39.40
N GLN A 69 -0.94 30.60 -40.38
CA GLN A 69 -0.70 30.99 -41.76
C GLN A 69 -1.80 31.89 -42.32
N GLN A 70 -3.07 31.63 -41.98
CA GLN A 70 -4.18 32.51 -42.39
C GLN A 70 -4.13 33.86 -41.67
N LEU A 71 -3.83 33.89 -40.37
CA LEU A 71 -3.68 35.14 -39.61
C LEU A 71 -2.53 36.00 -40.17
N ILE A 72 -1.39 35.39 -40.48
CA ILE A 72 -0.24 36.06 -41.11
C ILE A 72 -0.64 36.70 -42.44
N LYS A 73 -1.39 35.97 -43.28
CA LYS A 73 -1.92 36.49 -44.55
C LYS A 73 -2.92 37.62 -44.34
N ILE A 74 -3.82 37.50 -43.36
CA ILE A 74 -4.86 38.50 -43.08
C ILE A 74 -4.25 39.82 -42.63
N PHE A 75 -3.22 39.76 -41.78
CA PHE A 75 -2.52 40.93 -41.26
C PHE A 75 -1.35 41.36 -42.15
N GLU A 76 -1.14 40.74 -43.31
CA GLU A 76 -0.10 41.09 -44.28
C GLU A 76 1.28 41.20 -43.60
N MET A 77 1.65 40.17 -42.84
CA MET A 77 2.95 40.13 -42.17
C MET A 77 3.93 39.33 -43.01
N GLU A 78 5.16 39.81 -43.11
CA GLU A 78 6.26 39.05 -43.71
C GLU A 78 6.81 38.08 -42.67
N CYS A 79 6.59 36.79 -42.88
CA CYS A 79 7.12 35.74 -42.04
C CYS A 79 7.63 34.60 -42.92
N ASP A 80 8.69 33.95 -42.47
CA ASP A 80 9.29 32.80 -43.13
C ASP A 80 8.49 31.54 -42.79
N ASP A 81 7.92 30.89 -43.82
CA ASP A 81 7.08 29.69 -43.70
C ASP A 81 7.78 28.55 -42.95
N ASP A 82 9.10 28.42 -43.08
CA ASP A 82 9.85 27.37 -42.39
C ASP A 82 10.02 27.68 -40.90
N LYS A 83 10.23 28.95 -40.53
CA LYS A 83 10.29 29.40 -39.13
C LYS A 83 8.95 29.30 -38.41
N ILE A 84 7.85 29.52 -39.15
CA ILE A 84 6.50 29.36 -38.63
C ILE A 84 6.27 27.89 -38.26
N LYS A 85 6.57 26.96 -39.18
CA LYS A 85 6.43 25.52 -38.93
C LYS A 85 7.28 25.06 -37.75
N GLU A 86 8.53 25.49 -37.67
CA GLU A 86 9.43 25.16 -36.56
C GLU A 86 8.86 25.65 -35.23
N SER A 87 8.38 26.90 -35.18
CA SER A 87 7.82 27.50 -33.97
C SER A 87 6.53 26.81 -33.51
N ILE A 88 5.67 26.39 -34.44
CA ILE A 88 4.45 25.64 -34.13
C ILE A 88 4.80 24.23 -33.63
N ALA A 89 5.76 23.56 -34.26
CA ALA A 89 6.21 22.24 -33.81
C ALA A 89 6.79 22.30 -32.39
N ILE A 90 7.57 23.35 -32.06
CA ILE A 90 8.07 23.60 -30.71
C ILE A 90 6.90 23.79 -29.73
N LEU A 91 5.90 24.61 -30.09
CA LEU A 91 4.73 24.87 -29.24
C LEU A 91 3.90 23.61 -29.00
N GLU A 92 3.65 22.80 -30.04
CA GLU A 92 2.95 21.53 -29.93
C GLU A 92 3.70 20.55 -29.03
N TYR A 93 5.00 20.40 -29.22
CA TYR A 93 5.84 19.57 -28.36
C TYR A 93 5.82 20.03 -26.88
N VAL A 94 5.89 21.34 -26.63
CA VAL A 94 5.83 21.88 -25.25
C VAL A 94 4.49 21.55 -24.60
N ASN A 95 3.38 21.72 -25.33
CA ASN A 95 2.04 21.44 -24.84
C ASN A 95 1.81 19.94 -24.57
N GLU A 96 2.22 19.07 -25.50
CA GLU A 96 2.16 17.63 -25.32
C GLU A 96 2.98 17.17 -24.12
N ARG A 97 4.20 17.71 -23.97
CA ARG A 97 5.06 17.39 -22.83
C ARG A 97 4.46 17.87 -21.51
N ALA A 98 3.83 19.04 -21.48
CA ALA A 98 3.14 19.53 -20.28
C ALA A 98 1.96 18.63 -19.89
N ALA A 99 1.16 18.17 -20.86
CA ALA A 99 0.06 17.24 -20.63
C ALA A 99 0.55 15.90 -20.07
N LEU A 100 1.60 15.32 -20.66
CA LEU A 100 2.23 14.08 -20.17
C LEU A 100 2.76 14.22 -18.73
N LEU A 101 3.41 15.34 -18.40
CA LEU A 101 3.90 15.59 -17.04
C LEU A 101 2.75 15.66 -16.02
N GLU A 102 1.62 16.26 -16.38
CA GLU A 102 0.44 16.27 -15.52
C GLU A 102 -0.20 14.89 -15.36
N GLU A 103 -0.22 14.07 -16.42
CA GLU A 103 -0.64 12.68 -16.33
C GLU A 103 0.28 11.86 -15.42
N TYR A 104 1.60 12.03 -15.52
CA TYR A 104 2.55 11.37 -14.62
C TYR A 104 2.36 11.80 -13.16
N LYS A 105 2.10 13.08 -12.89
CA LYS A 105 1.80 13.55 -11.53
C LYS A 105 0.52 12.91 -10.98
N LYS A 106 -0.54 12.84 -11.79
CA LYS A 106 -1.82 12.20 -11.40
C LYS A 106 -1.62 10.71 -11.13
N ALA A 107 -0.94 10.01 -12.03
CA ALA A 107 -0.61 8.60 -11.86
C ALA A 107 0.23 8.36 -10.59
N ASN A 108 1.24 9.21 -10.35
CA ASN A 108 2.07 9.12 -9.13
C ASN A 108 1.26 9.36 -7.85
N TYR A 109 0.35 10.33 -7.84
CA TYR A 109 -0.55 10.56 -6.71
C TYR A 109 -1.48 9.36 -6.45
N GLN A 110 -2.04 8.77 -7.52
CA GLN A 110 -2.87 7.56 -7.42
C GLN A 110 -2.08 6.38 -6.87
N VAL A 111 -0.87 6.12 -7.37
CA VAL A 111 0.01 5.07 -6.86
C VAL A 111 0.33 5.29 -5.38
N LYS A 112 0.66 6.54 -4.99
CA LYS A 112 0.92 6.88 -3.59
C LYS A 112 -0.31 6.62 -2.71
N SER A 113 -1.50 7.05 -3.13
CA SER A 113 -2.74 6.80 -2.38
C SER A 113 -2.98 5.31 -2.16
N ILE A 114 -2.76 4.47 -3.18
CA ILE A 114 -2.92 3.02 -3.07
C ILE A 114 -1.93 2.43 -2.05
N ILE A 115 -0.67 2.89 -2.06
CA ILE A 115 0.34 2.45 -1.09
C ILE A 115 -0.04 2.91 0.32
N ASP A 116 -0.42 4.19 0.48
CA ASP A 116 -0.81 4.75 1.78
C ASP A 116 -2.02 3.99 2.36
N ASP A 117 -3.05 3.69 1.54
CA ASP A 117 -4.23 2.92 1.94
C ASP A 117 -3.87 1.47 2.33
N TYR A 118 -2.96 0.84 1.58
CA TYR A 118 -2.47 -0.52 1.87
C TYR A 118 -1.73 -0.60 3.20
N HIS A 119 -0.86 0.39 3.49
CA HIS A 119 -0.17 0.49 4.78
C HIS A 119 -1.14 0.79 5.93
N ALA A 120 -2.08 1.72 5.74
CA ALA A 120 -3.10 2.04 6.73
C ALA A 120 -3.98 0.84 7.06
N GLY A 121 -4.33 0.02 6.06
CA GLY A 121 -5.05 -1.24 6.26
C GLY A 121 -4.29 -2.21 7.14
N TYR A 122 -2.99 -2.40 6.89
CA TYR A 122 -2.14 -3.26 7.73
C TYR A 122 -2.02 -2.76 9.17
N GLU A 123 -1.78 -1.46 9.34
CA GLU A 123 -1.70 -0.82 10.67
C GLU A 123 -3.02 -0.97 11.43
N SER A 124 -4.16 -0.82 10.75
CA SER A 124 -5.48 -1.02 11.35
C SER A 124 -5.68 -2.44 11.86
N VAL A 125 -5.19 -3.47 11.14
CA VAL A 125 -5.29 -4.87 11.59
C VAL A 125 -4.41 -5.09 12.82
N ILE A 126 -3.21 -4.51 12.87
CA ILE A 126 -2.32 -4.58 14.04
C ILE A 126 -2.96 -3.89 15.25
N MET A 127 -3.54 -2.70 15.06
CA MET A 127 -4.23 -1.99 16.14
C MET A 127 -5.40 -2.81 16.68
N ASP A 128 -6.20 -3.42 15.80
CA ASP A 128 -7.33 -4.27 16.19
C ASP A 128 -6.86 -5.53 16.96
N ILE A 129 -5.67 -6.08 16.64
CA ILE A 129 -5.04 -7.15 17.45
C ILE A 129 -4.72 -6.64 18.87
N ILE A 130 -4.09 -5.47 18.98
CA ILE A 130 -3.67 -4.90 20.27
C ILE A 130 -4.88 -4.53 21.13
N GLU A 131 -5.92 -3.94 20.54
CA GLU A 131 -7.16 -3.61 21.23
C GLU A 131 -7.91 -4.86 21.72
N ASN A 132 -7.80 -5.96 20.97
CA ASN A 132 -8.42 -7.24 21.28
C ASN A 132 -7.41 -8.30 21.76
N LYS A 133 -6.35 -7.86 22.46
CA LYS A 133 -5.18 -8.70 22.84
C LYS A 133 -5.49 -9.97 23.64
N ASP A 134 -6.65 -10.05 24.29
CA ASP A 134 -7.08 -11.19 25.09
C ASP A 134 -8.18 -12.04 24.38
N ASN A 135 -8.53 -11.70 23.14
CA ASN A 135 -9.58 -12.36 22.35
C ASN A 135 -8.97 -13.23 21.24
N MET A 136 -8.63 -14.48 21.58
CA MET A 136 -7.93 -15.38 20.66
C MET A 136 -8.65 -15.62 19.31
N PRO A 137 -9.99 -15.84 19.25
CA PRO A 137 -10.68 -15.96 17.96
C PRO A 137 -10.51 -14.73 17.06
N LYS A 138 -10.58 -13.53 17.65
CA LYS A 138 -10.42 -12.27 16.91
C LYS A 138 -8.98 -12.08 16.44
N ILE A 139 -8.00 -12.39 17.30
CA ILE A 139 -6.57 -12.37 16.95
C ILE A 139 -6.30 -13.33 15.79
N LYS A 140 -6.77 -14.59 15.85
CA LYS A 140 -6.58 -15.56 14.76
C LYS A 140 -7.17 -15.07 13.44
N ALA A 141 -8.35 -14.44 13.47
CA ALA A 141 -8.95 -13.84 12.28
C ALA A 141 -8.09 -12.71 11.70
N ASN A 142 -7.51 -11.86 12.56
CA ASN A 142 -6.62 -10.78 12.12
C ASN A 142 -5.27 -11.30 11.59
N ILE A 143 -4.70 -12.37 12.18
CA ILE A 143 -3.50 -13.01 11.64
C ILE A 143 -3.78 -13.61 10.25
N GLN A 144 -4.94 -14.25 10.03
CA GLN A 144 -5.34 -14.73 8.70
C GLN A 144 -5.51 -13.58 7.68
N GLU A 145 -6.02 -12.44 8.13
CA GLU A 145 -6.14 -11.24 7.29
C GLU A 145 -4.75 -10.71 6.89
N ILE A 146 -3.78 -10.69 7.81
CA ILE A 146 -2.39 -10.33 7.51
C ILE A 146 -1.78 -11.32 6.52
N GLU A 147 -1.88 -12.62 6.77
CA GLU A 147 -1.35 -13.66 5.87
C GLU A 147 -1.91 -13.51 4.45
N LYS A 148 -3.21 -13.26 4.33
CA LYS A 148 -3.89 -13.21 3.04
C LYS A 148 -3.61 -11.93 2.26
N ASN A 149 -3.66 -10.78 2.95
CA ASN A 149 -3.71 -9.48 2.29
C ASN A 149 -2.45 -8.63 2.53
N TYR A 150 -1.69 -8.87 3.59
CA TYR A 150 -0.58 -8.00 4.01
C TYR A 150 0.77 -8.73 4.21
N MET A 151 0.92 -9.97 3.72
CA MET A 151 2.12 -10.78 3.92
C MET A 151 3.42 -10.08 3.45
N GLY A 152 3.33 -9.24 2.41
CA GLY A 152 4.46 -8.44 1.95
C GLY A 152 4.97 -7.45 3.00
N LEU A 153 4.07 -6.79 3.73
CA LEU A 153 4.46 -5.88 4.82
C LEU A 153 4.95 -6.65 6.03
N PHE A 154 4.28 -7.74 6.39
CA PHE A 154 4.72 -8.64 7.45
C PHE A 154 6.15 -9.13 7.22
N ASN A 155 6.48 -9.62 6.02
CA ASN A 155 7.82 -10.08 5.69
C ASN A 155 8.89 -8.99 5.83
N LEU A 156 8.53 -7.72 5.63
CA LEU A 156 9.44 -6.59 5.78
C LEU A 156 9.62 -6.17 7.25
N ASN A 157 8.60 -6.35 8.11
CA ASN A 157 8.59 -5.78 9.45
C ASN A 157 8.31 -6.77 10.61
N TYR A 158 8.32 -8.09 10.37
CA TYR A 158 7.91 -9.08 11.37
C TYR A 158 8.73 -9.03 12.68
N LYS A 159 9.97 -8.52 12.63
CA LYS A 159 10.84 -8.33 13.80
C LYS A 159 10.31 -7.22 14.72
N ASP A 160 10.08 -6.03 14.16
CA ASP A 160 9.50 -4.90 14.88
C ASP A 160 8.07 -5.20 15.35
N LEU A 161 7.31 -5.92 14.53
CA LEU A 161 5.97 -6.40 14.90
C LEU A 161 6.05 -7.37 16.08
N TYR A 162 7.00 -8.32 16.07
CA TYR A 162 7.18 -9.25 17.18
C TYR A 162 7.49 -8.50 18.49
N GLU A 163 8.39 -7.52 18.47
CA GLU A 163 8.70 -6.69 19.66
C GLU A 163 7.46 -5.97 20.19
N THR A 164 6.64 -5.45 19.28
CA THR A 164 5.38 -4.79 19.64
C THR A 164 4.39 -5.80 20.26
N LEU A 165 4.23 -6.96 19.63
CA LEU A 165 3.23 -7.96 20.05
C LEU A 165 3.64 -8.67 21.33
N ILE A 166 4.91 -9.01 21.53
CA ILE A 166 5.35 -9.70 22.75
C ILE A 166 5.18 -8.81 24.00
N GLU A 167 5.20 -7.49 23.83
CA GLU A 167 4.93 -6.54 24.90
C GLU A 167 3.42 -6.29 25.09
N GLN A 168 2.69 -6.02 24.01
CA GLN A 168 1.32 -5.49 24.08
C GLN A 168 0.23 -6.54 23.91
N ALA A 169 0.48 -7.60 23.13
CA ALA A 169 -0.46 -8.66 22.82
C ALA A 169 0.23 -10.04 22.66
N PRO A 170 0.79 -10.64 23.73
CA PRO A 170 1.59 -11.86 23.63
C PRO A 170 0.86 -13.04 22.98
N LEU A 171 -0.45 -13.14 23.15
CA LEU A 171 -1.27 -14.16 22.48
C LEU A 171 -1.17 -14.12 20.96
N ALA A 172 -0.96 -12.94 20.36
CA ALA A 172 -0.77 -12.78 18.93
C ALA A 172 0.51 -13.44 18.43
N VAL A 173 1.58 -13.45 19.23
CA VAL A 173 2.83 -14.15 18.90
C VAL A 173 2.56 -15.66 18.78
N PHE A 174 1.79 -16.24 19.71
CA PHE A 174 1.40 -17.65 19.63
C PHE A 174 0.42 -17.91 18.49
N ALA A 175 -0.49 -16.99 18.17
CA ALA A 175 -1.36 -17.09 17.00
C ALA A 175 -0.56 -17.09 15.67
N ILE A 176 0.54 -16.34 15.58
CA ILE A 176 1.45 -16.38 14.43
C ILE A 176 2.16 -17.75 14.34
N LEU A 177 2.63 -18.30 15.46
CA LEU A 177 3.26 -19.64 15.49
C LEU A 177 2.30 -20.77 15.08
N MET A 178 0.99 -20.58 15.30
CA MET A 178 -0.08 -21.47 14.85
C MET A 178 -0.36 -21.38 13.35
N ASN A 179 0.00 -20.26 12.71
CA ASN A 179 -0.28 -20.01 11.31
C ASN A 179 0.83 -20.62 10.42
N ASP A 180 0.47 -21.57 9.56
CA ASP A 180 1.41 -22.31 8.72
C ASP A 180 2.19 -21.42 7.75
N GLY A 181 1.58 -20.34 7.24
CA GLY A 181 2.21 -19.41 6.30
C GLY A 181 3.19 -18.42 6.94
N MET A 182 3.06 -18.16 8.25
CA MET A 182 3.83 -17.12 8.94
C MET A 182 4.83 -17.66 9.95
N ARG A 183 4.58 -18.84 10.55
CA ARG A 183 5.37 -19.38 11.66
C ARG A 183 6.87 -19.53 11.36
N SER A 184 7.24 -19.78 10.11
CA SER A 184 8.64 -19.96 9.72
C SER A 184 9.50 -18.74 10.04
N CYS A 185 8.93 -17.53 9.99
CA CYS A 185 9.65 -16.29 10.30
C CYS A 185 10.10 -16.21 11.77
N PHE A 186 9.40 -16.91 12.68
CA PHE A 186 9.72 -16.94 14.12
C PHE A 186 10.49 -18.19 14.53
N LEU A 187 10.52 -19.22 13.68
CA LEU A 187 11.19 -20.49 13.94
C LEU A 187 12.51 -20.66 13.20
N ASP A 188 12.87 -19.71 12.35
CA ASP A 188 14.19 -19.68 11.72
C ASP A 188 15.28 -19.54 12.80
N SER A 189 16.20 -20.51 12.84
CA SER A 189 17.30 -20.55 13.80
C SER A 189 18.29 -19.39 13.66
N GLU A 190 18.31 -18.70 12.51
CA GLU A 190 19.10 -17.48 12.33
C GLU A 190 18.40 -16.22 12.88
N CYS A 191 17.14 -16.34 13.31
CA CYS A 191 16.34 -15.26 13.86
C CYS A 191 16.39 -15.26 15.40
N TYR A 192 16.74 -14.12 16.00
CA TYR A 192 16.79 -13.95 17.47
C TYR A 192 15.44 -14.23 18.15
N ILE A 193 14.33 -14.06 17.42
CA ILE A 193 12.98 -14.34 17.90
C ILE A 193 12.87 -15.79 18.39
N HIS A 194 13.47 -16.75 17.68
CA HIS A 194 13.43 -18.15 18.08
C HIS A 194 14.10 -18.39 19.44
N GLU A 195 15.27 -17.77 19.64
CA GLU A 195 16.01 -17.84 20.90
C GLU A 195 15.23 -17.18 22.05
N GLU A 196 14.65 -16.01 21.81
CA GLU A 196 13.83 -15.32 22.81
C GLU A 196 12.59 -16.11 23.19
N LEU A 197 11.85 -16.64 22.21
CA LEU A 197 10.71 -17.53 22.44
C LEU A 197 11.11 -18.72 23.30
N ASN A 198 12.26 -19.34 23.04
CA ASN A 198 12.80 -20.44 23.83
C ASN A 198 13.09 -20.03 25.28
N ASN A 199 13.56 -18.81 25.50
CA ASN A 199 13.78 -18.27 26.84
C ASN A 199 12.46 -17.98 27.56
N PHE A 200 11.48 -17.39 26.88
CA PHE A 200 10.17 -17.07 27.46
C PHE A 200 9.40 -18.32 27.89
N ILE A 201 9.41 -19.39 27.08
CA ILE A 201 8.69 -20.62 27.42
C ILE A 201 9.26 -21.34 28.66
N GLN A 202 10.50 -21.05 29.06
CA GLN A 202 11.03 -21.57 30.34
C GLN A 202 10.37 -20.91 31.56
N ASN A 203 9.86 -19.70 31.41
CA ASN A 203 9.20 -18.96 32.49
C ASN A 203 7.71 -19.33 32.57
N ARG A 204 7.41 -20.40 33.32
CA ARG A 204 6.03 -20.88 33.55
C ARG A 204 5.09 -19.82 34.11
N SER A 205 5.57 -18.97 35.03
CA SER A 205 4.74 -17.93 35.63
C SER A 205 4.33 -16.90 34.59
N TRP A 206 5.28 -16.49 33.74
CA TRP A 206 5.01 -15.58 32.63
C TRP A 206 4.01 -16.17 31.63
N LEU A 207 4.16 -17.45 31.24
CA LEU A 207 3.22 -18.12 30.34
C LEU A 207 1.79 -18.12 30.92
N LYS A 208 1.64 -18.51 32.19
CA LYS A 208 0.33 -18.55 32.86
C LYS A 208 -0.29 -17.16 32.99
N GLU A 209 0.53 -16.13 33.20
CA GLU A 209 0.07 -14.73 33.29
C GLU A 209 -0.33 -14.15 31.93
N LYS A 210 0.50 -14.34 30.89
CA LYS A 210 0.33 -13.67 29.60
C LYS A 210 -0.57 -14.40 28.60
N ILE A 211 -0.59 -15.72 28.65
CA ILE A 211 -1.43 -16.54 27.77
C ILE A 211 -2.79 -16.82 28.42
N GLY A 212 -2.84 -16.86 29.76
CA GLY A 212 -4.09 -16.99 30.50
C GLY A 212 -4.85 -18.26 30.17
N GLU A 213 -6.14 -18.11 29.87
CA GLU A 213 -7.08 -19.23 29.66
C GLU A 213 -6.79 -20.04 28.39
N GLU A 214 -6.10 -19.45 27.41
CA GLU A 214 -5.70 -20.14 26.18
C GLU A 214 -4.59 -21.19 26.42
N LEU A 215 -3.89 -21.10 27.57
CA LEU A 215 -2.86 -22.07 27.95
C LEU A 215 -3.48 -23.26 28.67
N LYS A 216 -3.65 -24.37 27.96
CA LYS A 216 -4.08 -25.64 28.55
C LYS A 216 -2.91 -26.30 29.29
N ILE A 217 -3.20 -26.86 30.46
CA ILE A 217 -2.22 -27.51 31.32
C ILE A 217 -2.74 -28.90 31.71
N PHE A 218 -1.99 -29.94 31.36
CA PHE A 218 -2.18 -31.27 31.92
C PHE A 218 -1.09 -31.58 32.93
N LYS A 219 -1.46 -32.07 34.11
CA LYS A 219 -0.53 -32.47 35.17
C LYS A 219 -0.91 -33.85 35.70
N GLY A 220 0.04 -34.78 35.70
CA GLY A 220 -0.18 -36.10 36.30
C GLY A 220 0.79 -37.17 35.82
N ASP A 221 0.94 -38.18 36.68
CA ASP A 221 1.61 -39.43 36.36
C ASP A 221 0.67 -40.29 35.51
N THR A 222 1.18 -40.87 34.42
CA THR A 222 0.42 -41.80 33.58
C THR A 222 0.89 -43.24 33.76
N GLU A 223 1.74 -43.49 34.77
CA GLU A 223 2.36 -44.78 35.06
C GLU A 223 3.13 -45.34 33.85
N ALA A 224 3.69 -44.46 33.03
CA ALA A 224 4.34 -44.77 31.76
C ALA A 224 3.42 -45.36 30.67
N TYR A 225 2.10 -45.29 30.83
CA TYR A 225 1.13 -45.59 29.78
C TYR A 225 0.78 -44.33 28.98
N TRP A 226 0.34 -44.55 27.74
CA TRP A 226 -0.24 -43.48 26.93
C TRP A 226 -1.61 -43.13 27.50
N LYS A 227 -1.81 -41.84 27.77
CA LYS A 227 -3.09 -41.29 28.20
C LYS A 227 -3.58 -40.31 27.15
N ASP A 228 -4.82 -40.51 26.72
CA ASP A 228 -5.52 -39.63 25.81
C ASP A 228 -5.83 -38.31 26.55
N ILE A 229 -5.18 -37.22 26.14
CA ILE A 229 -5.36 -35.89 26.74
C ILE A 229 -6.36 -35.09 25.93
N GLU A 230 -6.18 -35.08 24.61
CA GLU A 230 -7.06 -34.39 23.66
C GLU A 230 -7.38 -35.32 22.49
N PRO A 231 -8.65 -35.38 22.04
CA PRO A 231 -9.07 -36.31 21.01
C PRO A 231 -8.55 -35.91 19.62
N GLN A 232 -8.53 -36.89 18.71
CA GLN A 232 -8.28 -36.64 17.30
C GLN A 232 -9.37 -35.74 16.68
N GLY A 233 -9.00 -34.96 15.66
CA GLY A 233 -9.88 -34.06 14.91
C GLY A 233 -9.72 -32.59 15.28
N LYS A 234 -8.89 -32.30 16.28
CA LYS A 234 -8.50 -30.94 16.69
C LYS A 234 -6.98 -30.85 16.76
N LYS A 235 -6.46 -29.70 16.34
CA LYS A 235 -5.01 -29.45 16.33
C LYS A 235 -4.58 -28.74 17.60
N TYR A 236 -3.43 -29.13 18.14
CA TYR A 236 -2.86 -28.55 19.34
C TYR A 236 -1.37 -28.26 19.17
N MET A 237 -0.95 -27.06 19.52
CA MET A 237 0.45 -26.66 19.53
C MET A 237 1.04 -26.91 20.91
N ILE A 238 2.12 -27.69 20.98
CA ILE A 238 2.82 -27.97 22.24
C ILE A 238 3.75 -26.79 22.56
N ILE A 239 3.56 -26.19 23.74
CA ILE A 239 4.36 -25.06 24.22
C ILE A 239 5.58 -25.55 24.99
N ARG A 240 5.37 -26.49 25.93
CA ARG A 240 6.44 -27.00 26.77
C ARG A 240 6.09 -28.35 27.40
N MET A 241 7.11 -29.19 27.55
CA MET A 241 7.05 -30.46 28.29
C MET A 241 8.36 -30.71 29.05
N GLU A 242 8.29 -31.23 30.28
CA GLU A 242 9.48 -31.66 31.02
C GLU A 242 10.17 -32.89 30.41
N ASN A 243 11.48 -32.99 30.67
CA ASN A 243 12.30 -34.12 30.27
C ASN A 243 11.83 -35.45 30.92
N GLY A 244 11.94 -36.54 30.17
CA GLY A 244 11.47 -37.87 30.56
C GLY A 244 10.00 -38.15 30.29
N ASN A 245 9.26 -37.17 29.74
CA ASN A 245 7.90 -37.34 29.24
C ASN A 245 7.89 -37.44 27.70
N TYR A 246 6.76 -37.91 27.16
CA TYR A 246 6.56 -38.05 25.72
C TYR A 246 5.16 -37.62 25.29
N VAL A 247 5.06 -37.07 24.08
CA VAL A 247 3.81 -36.80 23.37
C VAL A 247 3.79 -37.49 22.00
N ARG A 248 2.59 -37.65 21.45
CA ARG A 248 2.36 -38.07 20.06
C ARG A 248 0.97 -37.63 19.61
N ASN A 249 0.74 -37.69 18.30
CA ASN A 249 -0.60 -37.57 17.73
C ASN A 249 -1.53 -38.63 18.34
N ALA A 250 -2.78 -38.25 18.61
CA ALA A 250 -3.73 -39.13 19.28
C ALA A 250 -3.92 -40.44 18.50
N GLY A 251 -3.75 -41.58 19.17
CA GLY A 251 -3.92 -42.91 18.58
C GLY A 251 -2.81 -43.35 17.60
N LYS A 252 -1.75 -42.56 17.43
CA LYS A 252 -0.65 -42.91 16.51
C LYS A 252 0.29 -43.95 17.11
N PHE A 253 0.43 -45.09 16.44
CA PHE A 253 1.36 -46.14 16.87
C PHE A 253 2.80 -45.87 16.42
N GLY A 254 3.77 -46.14 17.29
CA GLY A 254 5.21 -46.05 16.98
C GLY A 254 5.82 -44.64 16.99
N GLU A 255 5.03 -43.60 17.25
CA GLU A 255 5.53 -42.24 17.46
C GLU A 255 5.78 -41.99 18.95
N GLU A 256 6.98 -41.51 19.29
CA GLU A 256 7.32 -41.02 20.63
C GLU A 256 8.15 -39.74 20.48
N LEU A 257 7.53 -38.57 20.70
CA LEU A 257 8.23 -37.28 20.70
C LEU A 257 8.60 -36.90 22.12
N SER A 258 9.89 -36.76 22.37
CA SER A 258 10.45 -36.37 23.67
C SER A 258 10.46 -34.85 23.84
N SER A 259 10.89 -34.38 25.01
CA SER A 259 11.01 -32.93 25.27
C SER A 259 11.99 -32.23 24.33
N SER A 260 13.01 -32.92 23.80
CA SER A 260 13.96 -32.34 22.83
C SER A 260 13.38 -32.22 21.43
N ASP A 261 12.36 -33.02 21.11
CA ASP A 261 11.70 -32.96 19.80
C ASP A 261 10.65 -31.85 19.73
N ILE A 262 10.17 -31.38 20.89
CA ILE A 262 9.03 -30.45 20.99
C ILE A 262 9.38 -29.07 21.54
N ASN A 263 10.22 -28.96 22.58
CA ASN A 263 10.51 -27.67 23.22
C ASN A 263 11.24 -26.77 22.22
N GLY A 264 10.64 -25.62 21.91
CA GLY A 264 11.16 -24.67 20.92
C GLY A 264 10.85 -24.98 19.47
N ALA A 265 10.34 -26.17 19.17
CA ALA A 265 9.87 -26.52 17.84
C ALA A 265 8.39 -26.13 17.62
N PHE A 266 7.64 -25.91 18.71
CA PHE A 266 6.22 -25.55 18.70
C PHE A 266 5.40 -26.52 17.84
N VAL A 267 5.63 -27.83 18.05
CA VAL A 267 5.04 -28.90 17.23
C VAL A 267 3.52 -28.85 17.33
N ILE A 268 2.84 -28.95 16.19
CA ILE A 268 1.38 -29.07 16.10
C ILE A 268 1.01 -30.53 15.89
N LEU A 269 0.13 -31.06 16.74
CA LEU A 269 -0.36 -32.44 16.72
C LEU A 269 -1.87 -32.48 16.45
N ASP A 270 -2.35 -33.56 15.82
CA ASP A 270 -3.77 -33.91 15.72
C ASP A 270 -4.18 -34.75 16.95
N GLY A 271 -4.86 -34.12 17.89
CA GLY A 271 -5.03 -34.63 19.26
C GLY A 271 -3.70 -34.76 20.02
N ILE A 272 -3.78 -35.24 21.26
CA ILE A 272 -2.60 -35.44 22.13
C ILE A 272 -2.78 -36.74 22.92
N ASP A 273 -1.85 -37.68 22.73
CA ASP A 273 -1.55 -38.70 23.74
C ASP A 273 -0.29 -38.29 24.51
N TYR A 274 -0.31 -38.45 25.82
CA TYR A 274 0.79 -38.06 26.70
C TYR A 274 1.22 -39.21 27.62
N LYS A 275 2.53 -39.28 27.89
CA LYS A 275 3.14 -40.30 28.75
C LYS A 275 4.11 -39.64 29.72
N SER A 276 3.88 -39.86 31.02
CA SER A 276 4.72 -39.35 32.12
C SER A 276 4.89 -40.39 33.23
N ARG A 277 5.95 -40.20 34.02
CA ARG A 277 6.25 -40.94 35.26
C ARG A 277 6.34 -40.02 36.48
N ASN A 278 5.87 -38.77 36.36
CA ASN A 278 6.02 -37.78 37.41
C ASN A 278 4.74 -36.95 37.57
N ALA A 279 4.09 -37.12 38.71
CA ALA A 279 2.87 -36.40 39.07
C ALA A 279 3.03 -34.87 39.12
N ASN A 280 4.27 -34.36 39.16
CA ASN A 280 4.56 -32.93 39.18
C ASN A 280 4.88 -32.33 37.81
N HIS A 281 5.06 -33.14 36.77
CA HIS A 281 5.32 -32.64 35.42
C HIS A 281 4.04 -32.07 34.79
N GLU A 282 4.20 -30.99 34.02
CA GLU A 282 3.12 -30.27 33.36
C GLU A 282 3.34 -30.29 31.83
N LEU A 283 2.36 -30.78 31.09
CA LEU A 283 2.28 -30.56 29.65
C LEU A 283 1.52 -29.25 29.40
N LEU A 284 2.17 -28.31 28.73
CA LEU A 284 1.61 -26.99 28.37
C LEU A 284 1.36 -26.96 26.88
N TYR A 285 0.13 -26.63 26.47
CA TYR A 285 -0.29 -26.65 25.06
C TYR A 285 -1.43 -25.67 24.79
N MET A 286 -1.68 -25.38 23.52
CA MET A 286 -2.74 -24.47 23.06
C MET A 286 -3.52 -25.08 21.89
N GLU A 287 -4.80 -24.75 21.75
CA GLU A 287 -5.64 -25.18 20.62
C GLU A 287 -5.38 -24.28 19.38
N VAL A 288 -5.17 -24.91 18.22
CA VAL A 288 -4.84 -24.26 16.94
C VAL A 288 -6.11 -23.92 16.16
#